data_AF-A0A398DIZ9-F1
#
_entry.id   AF-A0A398DIZ9-F1
#
_cell.length_a   1.000
_cell.length_b   1.000
_cell.length_c   1.000
_cell.angle_alpha   90.00
_cell.angle_beta   90.00
_cell.angle_gamma   90.00
#
_symmetry.space_group_name_H-M   'P 1'
#
loop_
_entity.id
_entity.type
_entity.pdbx_description
1 polymer ?
#
loop_
_entity_poly.entity_id
_entity_poly.type
_entity_poly.pdbx_seq_one_letter_code
_entity_poly.pdbx_strand_id
1 'polypeptide(L)'
;MKITNARHSSRITAFTGILLALVLAAGCTPKAATGTVDVPQGNTMAQDIQKGTTPCKGIVPAFVLDGKSLYIMNTQATFKVTDVIDTRTVRADTTALVTLAGQTSKKQLSVVFYLCQPLSDKADRSPDGTMTYSSAIPQKDVPTPTIIKGQTYTVTGILQPHWQGIPLIYLPSAFCFVQDTANESFFYGPSDQFAQEPSSIAARKVIEEYFKYWNGKNLAEMEKRMTPNRKNINWGFDAIDYVKLIDINERHSQEAPGTKTFNVVFEIKYKKGKSSSIDEGRVSWGYLLKRDNANSPWLIYDWGGGGYDW
;
A
#
# COMPACT_ATOMS: atom_id res chain seq x y z
N MET A 1 -51.98 -75.76 -1.66
CA MET A 1 -52.83 -74.97 -0.74
C MET A 1 -51.95 -74.31 0.33
N LYS A 2 -51.57 -73.04 0.14
CA LYS A 2 -51.54 -71.92 1.09
C LYS A 2 -50.62 -70.83 0.54
N ILE A 3 -51.25 -69.69 0.27
CA ILE A 3 -50.65 -68.39 -0.05
C ILE A 3 -50.36 -67.68 1.27
N THR A 4 -49.22 -66.99 1.39
CA THR A 4 -49.19 -65.70 2.11
C THR A 4 -48.03 -64.80 1.65
N ASN A 5 -48.40 -63.59 1.24
CA ASN A 5 -47.54 -62.45 0.94
C ASN A 5 -47.10 -61.70 2.21
N ALA A 6 -45.92 -61.05 2.17
CA ALA A 6 -45.61 -59.72 2.75
C ALA A 6 -44.18 -59.32 2.28
N ARG A 7 -43.98 -58.49 1.25
CA ARG A 7 -43.97 -57.01 1.17
C ARG A 7 -42.99 -56.28 2.12
N HIS A 8 -42.12 -55.48 1.47
CA HIS A 8 -41.36 -54.31 1.96
C HIS A 8 -40.26 -54.59 2.99
N SER A 9 -39.16 -53.84 3.11
CA SER A 9 -38.55 -52.67 2.46
C SER A 9 -37.42 -52.29 3.44
N SER A 10 -36.33 -51.69 2.96
CA SER A 10 -35.46 -50.85 3.79
C SER A 10 -34.70 -51.53 4.95
N ARG A 11 -33.61 -52.23 4.63
CA ARG A 11 -32.51 -52.47 5.59
C ARG A 11 -31.14 -51.93 5.15
N ILE A 12 -31.06 -51.30 3.98
CA ILE A 12 -29.80 -50.73 3.45
C ILE A 12 -29.66 -49.23 3.77
N THR A 13 -30.73 -48.55 4.19
CA THR A 13 -30.70 -47.09 4.46
C THR A 13 -30.41 -46.74 5.93
N ALA A 14 -30.31 -47.71 6.84
CA ALA A 14 -30.06 -47.44 8.26
C ALA A 14 -28.56 -47.40 8.63
N PHE A 15 -27.69 -48.10 7.90
CA PHE A 15 -26.27 -48.13 8.21
C PHE A 15 -25.47 -46.98 7.58
N THR A 16 -25.94 -46.41 6.47
CA THR A 16 -25.34 -45.21 5.86
C THR A 16 -25.70 -43.93 6.62
N GLY A 17 -26.81 -43.89 7.35
CA GLY A 17 -27.19 -42.76 8.19
C GLY A 17 -26.36 -42.64 9.48
N ILE A 18 -26.01 -43.78 10.09
CA ILE A 18 -25.22 -43.80 11.34
C ILE A 18 -23.74 -43.48 11.07
N LEU A 19 -23.19 -43.92 9.93
CA LEU A 19 -21.82 -43.57 9.56
C LEU A 19 -21.69 -42.07 9.24
N LEU A 20 -22.69 -41.46 8.59
CA LEU A 20 -22.70 -40.02 8.30
C LEU A 20 -22.92 -39.17 9.56
N ALA A 21 -23.71 -39.66 10.53
CA ALA A 21 -23.90 -39.00 11.82
C ALA A 21 -22.66 -39.10 12.73
N LEU A 22 -21.88 -40.19 12.67
CA LEU A 22 -20.62 -40.31 13.40
C LEU A 22 -19.49 -39.48 12.78
N VAL A 23 -19.49 -39.27 11.44
CA VAL A 23 -18.55 -38.36 10.77
C VAL A 23 -18.92 -36.89 10.98
N LEU A 24 -20.19 -36.57 11.26
CA LEU A 24 -20.63 -35.21 11.63
C LEU A 24 -20.53 -34.94 13.16
N ALA A 25 -20.56 -35.97 14.01
CA ALA A 25 -20.35 -35.84 15.46
C ALA A 25 -18.86 -35.87 15.86
N ALA A 26 -18.00 -36.45 15.02
CA ALA A 26 -16.57 -36.15 15.00
C ALA A 26 -16.36 -34.88 14.18
N GLY A 27 -16.89 -33.76 14.67
CA GLY A 27 -16.44 -32.43 14.29
C GLY A 27 -14.98 -32.27 14.70
N CYS A 28 -14.08 -32.92 13.96
CA CYS A 28 -12.71 -32.47 13.82
C CYS A 28 -12.78 -31.14 13.06
N THR A 29 -13.22 -30.09 13.75
CA THR A 29 -12.54 -28.82 13.57
C THR A 29 -11.06 -29.16 13.69
N PRO A 30 -10.21 -28.87 12.69
CA PRO A 30 -8.78 -28.98 12.91
C PRO A 30 -8.52 -28.16 14.18
N LYS A 31 -8.13 -28.84 15.27
CA LYS A 31 -7.66 -28.15 16.48
C LYS A 31 -6.61 -27.19 15.95
N ALA A 32 -6.89 -25.89 15.91
CA ALA A 32 -5.89 -24.95 15.46
C ALA A 32 -4.70 -25.18 16.40
N ALA A 33 -3.57 -25.54 15.82
CA ALA A 33 -2.39 -25.90 16.60
C ALA A 33 -2.02 -24.68 17.43
N THR A 34 -2.29 -24.74 18.73
CA THR A 34 -1.71 -23.83 19.70
C THR A 34 -0.22 -24.07 19.74
N GLY A 35 0.57 -23.01 19.69
CA GLY A 35 2.01 -23.13 19.72
C GLY A 35 2.69 -21.84 19.30
N THR A 36 3.99 -21.95 19.12
CA THR A 36 4.84 -20.83 18.75
C THR A 36 5.19 -20.92 17.26
N VAL A 37 5.14 -19.79 16.57
CA VAL A 37 5.46 -19.66 15.14
C VAL A 37 6.67 -18.76 14.97
N ASP A 38 7.56 -19.10 14.05
CA ASP A 38 8.72 -18.29 13.71
C ASP A 38 8.29 -16.99 13.01
N VAL A 39 8.83 -15.87 13.48
CA VAL A 39 8.68 -14.56 12.85
C VAL A 39 9.93 -14.29 12.01
N PRO A 40 9.81 -14.00 10.71
CA PRO A 40 10.96 -13.66 9.86
C PRO A 40 11.78 -12.52 10.48
N GLN A 41 13.10 -12.61 10.39
CA GLN A 41 13.97 -11.54 10.87
C GLN A 41 13.96 -10.35 9.92
N GLY A 42 13.53 -9.19 10.42
CA GLY A 42 13.58 -7.93 9.68
C GLY A 42 14.99 -7.33 9.67
N ASN A 43 15.37 -6.71 8.56
CA ASN A 43 16.63 -5.96 8.47
C ASN A 43 16.57 -4.71 9.35
N THR A 44 17.72 -4.26 9.84
CA THR A 44 17.83 -2.90 10.37
C THR A 44 17.82 -1.90 9.21
N MET A 45 17.37 -0.67 9.48
CA MET A 45 17.39 0.41 8.50
C MET A 45 18.80 0.66 7.94
N ALA A 46 19.85 0.50 8.76
CA ALA A 46 21.23 0.59 8.29
C ALA A 46 21.57 -0.50 7.26
N GLN A 47 21.10 -1.74 7.46
CA GLN A 47 21.27 -2.82 6.50
C GLN A 47 20.48 -2.57 5.21
N ASP A 48 19.24 -2.06 5.31
CA ASP A 48 18.45 -1.71 4.14
C ASP A 48 19.06 -0.55 3.33
N ILE A 49 19.67 0.43 4.02
CA ILE A 49 20.45 1.50 3.38
C ILE A 49 21.65 0.94 2.64
N GLN A 50 22.38 -0.01 3.24
CA GLN A 50 23.55 -0.63 2.61
C GLN A 50 23.17 -1.49 1.40
N LYS A 51 22.05 -2.21 1.48
CA LYS A 51 21.52 -3.03 0.38
C LYS A 51 20.86 -2.20 -0.73
N GLY A 52 20.62 -0.90 -0.49
CA GLY A 52 19.90 -0.03 -1.41
C GLY A 52 18.40 -0.37 -1.50
N THR A 53 17.87 -1.11 -0.54
CA THR A 53 16.46 -1.55 -0.51
C THR A 53 15.53 -0.50 0.08
N THR A 54 16.06 0.49 0.82
CA THR A 54 15.26 1.64 1.27
C THR A 54 15.37 2.83 0.33
N PRO A 55 14.24 3.37 -0.14
CA PRO A 55 14.24 4.56 -0.99
C PRO A 55 14.50 5.87 -0.23
N CYS A 56 14.71 5.80 1.09
CA CYS A 56 14.60 6.95 1.99
C CYS A 56 15.94 7.36 2.62
N LYS A 57 17.08 6.92 2.06
CA LYS A 57 18.41 7.03 2.65
C LYS A 57 18.79 8.42 3.20
N GLY A 58 18.34 9.50 2.56
CA GLY A 58 18.64 10.88 2.96
C GLY A 58 17.69 11.51 3.98
N ILE A 59 16.60 10.83 4.34
CA ILE A 59 15.53 11.34 5.22
C ILE A 59 15.24 10.43 6.41
N VAL A 60 16.01 9.36 6.59
CA VAL A 60 15.94 8.50 7.79
C VAL A 60 16.41 9.31 9.00
N PRO A 61 15.58 9.47 10.04
CA PRO A 61 15.99 10.18 11.25
C PRO A 61 17.16 9.50 11.96
N ALA A 62 18.07 10.28 12.55
CA ALA A 62 19.27 9.75 13.21
C ALA A 62 18.95 8.70 14.30
N PHE A 63 17.86 8.89 15.07
CA PHE A 63 17.45 7.96 16.13
C PHE A 63 17.11 6.55 15.61
N VAL A 64 16.70 6.44 14.34
CA VAL A 64 16.41 5.15 13.71
C VAL A 64 17.69 4.37 13.44
N LEU A 65 18.80 5.08 13.23
CA LEU A 65 20.12 4.50 12.93
C LEU A 65 20.94 4.24 14.18
N ASP A 66 20.96 5.17 15.13
CA ASP A 66 21.79 5.11 16.33
C ASP A 66 21.05 4.65 17.59
N GLY A 67 19.72 4.66 17.59
CA GLY A 67 18.86 4.31 18.73
C GLY A 67 18.94 5.26 19.93
N LYS A 68 19.65 6.38 19.82
CA LYS A 68 20.04 7.27 20.93
C LYS A 68 19.72 8.73 20.68
N SER A 69 19.70 9.16 19.42
CA SER A 69 19.38 10.54 19.07
C SER A 69 17.98 10.92 19.54
N LEU A 70 17.84 12.19 19.93
CA LEU A 70 16.55 12.74 20.31
C LEU A 70 15.58 12.73 19.13
N TYR A 71 14.30 12.54 19.43
CA TYR A 71 13.25 12.50 18.44
C TYR A 71 11.95 13.07 19.01
N ILE A 72 11.13 13.65 18.15
CA ILE A 72 9.81 14.18 18.50
C ILE A 72 8.79 13.43 17.67
N MET A 73 7.88 12.74 18.34
CA MET A 73 6.77 12.08 17.67
C MET A 73 5.85 13.15 17.08
N ASN A 74 5.54 13.02 15.79
CA ASN A 74 4.83 14.03 15.00
C ASN A 74 3.54 13.49 14.40
N THR A 75 3.22 12.22 14.65
CA THR A 75 1.98 11.59 14.23
C THR A 75 1.40 10.75 15.36
N GLN A 76 0.09 10.80 15.48
CA GLN A 76 -0.69 9.95 16.36
C GLN A 76 -1.99 9.63 15.63
N ALA A 77 -2.36 8.35 15.52
CA ALA A 77 -3.65 7.95 14.96
C ALA A 77 -4.00 6.52 15.40
N THR A 78 -5.25 6.15 15.16
CA THR A 78 -5.74 4.79 15.40
C THR A 78 -5.64 3.95 14.14
N PHE A 79 -5.05 2.77 14.28
CA PHE A 79 -4.79 1.85 13.19
C PHE A 79 -5.22 0.44 13.55
N LYS A 80 -5.79 -0.27 12.58
CA LYS A 80 -6.04 -1.69 12.65
C LYS A 80 -4.84 -2.43 12.07
N VAL A 81 -4.17 -3.25 12.88
CA VAL A 81 -3.05 -4.06 12.41
C VAL A 81 -3.58 -5.11 11.43
N THR A 82 -3.10 -5.07 10.20
CA THR A 82 -3.49 -6.00 9.15
C THR A 82 -2.49 -7.13 8.99
N ASP A 83 -1.22 -6.88 9.29
CA ASP A 83 -0.18 -7.91 9.23
C ASP A 83 1.07 -7.57 10.03
N VAL A 84 1.83 -8.61 10.39
CA VAL A 84 3.21 -8.48 10.89
C VAL A 84 4.09 -9.23 9.91
N ILE A 85 4.91 -8.49 9.15
CA ILE A 85 5.69 -9.02 8.03
C ILE A 85 6.95 -9.70 8.54
N ASP A 86 7.64 -9.05 9.48
CA ASP A 86 8.87 -9.52 10.09
C ASP A 86 9.01 -8.91 11.50
N THR A 87 10.10 -9.21 12.20
CA THR A 87 10.36 -8.71 13.56
C THR A 87 10.42 -7.17 13.67
N ARG A 88 10.50 -6.42 12.57
CA ARG A 88 10.61 -4.96 12.56
C ARG A 88 9.50 -4.26 11.78
N THR A 89 8.71 -4.98 11.01
CA THR A 89 7.80 -4.40 10.03
C THR A 89 6.36 -4.85 10.30
N VAL A 90 5.49 -3.89 10.59
CA VAL A 90 4.05 -4.11 10.84
C VAL A 90 3.24 -3.33 9.83
N ARG A 91 2.22 -3.95 9.23
CA ARG A 91 1.28 -3.30 8.32
C ARG A 91 -0.03 -3.01 9.03
N ALA A 92 -0.60 -1.84 8.77
CA ALA A 92 -1.86 -1.45 9.36
C ALA A 92 -2.66 -0.52 8.45
N ASP A 93 -3.95 -0.41 8.70
CA ASP A 93 -4.84 0.54 8.02
C ASP A 93 -5.40 1.53 9.03
N THR A 94 -5.61 2.77 8.61
CA THR A 94 -6.35 3.74 9.44
C THR A 94 -7.78 3.23 9.67
N THR A 95 -8.29 3.40 10.89
CA THR A 95 -9.68 3.00 11.20
C THR A 95 -10.71 4.04 10.75
N ALA A 96 -10.32 5.31 10.65
CA ALA A 96 -11.13 6.36 10.05
C ALA A 96 -10.62 6.77 8.67
N LEU A 97 -11.49 7.41 7.89
CA LEU A 97 -11.10 8.03 6.63
C LEU A 97 -10.28 9.28 6.91
N VAL A 98 -9.10 9.35 6.29
CA VAL A 98 -8.18 10.48 6.41
C VAL A 98 -8.39 11.46 5.26
N THR A 99 -8.35 12.75 5.56
CA THR A 99 -8.24 13.82 4.56
C THR A 99 -6.77 14.22 4.47
N LEU A 100 -6.13 14.01 3.33
CA LEU A 100 -4.77 14.48 3.09
C LEU A 100 -4.79 15.97 2.72
N ALA A 101 -3.78 16.72 3.14
CA ALA A 101 -3.67 18.14 2.84
C ALA A 101 -3.74 18.38 1.31
N GLY A 102 -4.63 19.28 0.89
CA GLY A 102 -4.86 19.57 -0.54
C GLY A 102 -5.75 18.57 -1.28
N GLN A 103 -6.30 17.56 -0.61
CA GLN A 103 -7.27 16.62 -1.19
C GLN A 103 -8.68 16.82 -0.61
N THR A 104 -9.69 16.72 -1.46
CA THR A 104 -11.11 16.82 -1.07
C THR A 104 -11.75 15.48 -0.77
N SER A 105 -11.16 14.37 -1.23
CA SER A 105 -11.64 13.02 -0.97
C SER A 105 -11.03 12.43 0.30
N LYS A 106 -11.88 11.91 1.19
CA LYS A 106 -11.44 11.12 2.34
C LYS A 106 -11.21 9.67 1.90
N LYS A 107 -10.11 9.05 2.34
CA LYS A 107 -9.79 7.64 2.01
C LYS A 107 -9.24 6.91 3.23
N GLN A 108 -9.41 5.59 3.27
CA GLN A 108 -8.67 4.75 4.19
C GLN A 108 -7.21 4.67 3.71
N LEU A 109 -6.26 4.75 4.65
CA LEU A 109 -4.84 4.76 4.34
C LEU A 109 -4.19 3.51 4.93
N SER A 110 -3.56 2.70 4.08
CA SER A 110 -2.64 1.68 4.54
C SER A 110 -1.31 2.33 4.87
N VAL A 111 -0.68 1.91 5.97
CA VAL A 111 0.63 2.36 6.45
C VAL A 111 1.55 1.18 6.75
N VAL A 112 2.85 1.46 6.80
CA VAL A 112 3.86 0.55 7.32
C VAL A 112 4.50 1.18 8.55
N PHE A 113 4.61 0.41 9.62
CA PHE A 113 5.40 0.75 10.79
C PHE A 113 6.76 0.05 10.72
N TYR A 114 7.83 0.82 10.91
CA TYR A 114 9.17 0.28 11.16
C TYR A 114 9.50 0.43 12.65
N LEU A 115 9.82 -0.70 13.30
CA LEU A 115 10.20 -0.80 14.70
C LEU A 115 11.73 -0.76 14.84
N CYS A 116 12.25 0.27 15.52
CA CYS A 116 13.68 0.40 15.81
C CYS A 116 14.16 -0.68 16.79
N GLN A 117 13.32 -1.07 17.75
CA GLN A 117 13.52 -2.27 18.57
C GLN A 117 12.63 -3.40 18.04
N PRO A 118 13.19 -4.59 17.76
CA PRO A 118 12.43 -5.66 17.13
C PRO A 118 11.43 -6.31 18.09
N LEU A 119 10.41 -6.93 17.51
CA LEU A 119 9.60 -7.98 18.12
C LEU A 119 10.43 -9.25 18.29
N SER A 120 9.93 -10.16 19.14
CA SER A 120 10.49 -11.50 19.27
C SER A 120 10.47 -12.23 17.93
N ASP A 121 11.47 -13.08 17.72
CA ASP A 121 11.56 -14.02 16.60
C ASP A 121 10.52 -15.15 16.67
N LYS A 122 9.65 -15.10 17.67
CA LYS A 122 8.59 -16.04 17.97
C LYS A 122 7.28 -15.28 18.22
N ALA A 123 6.18 -15.82 17.70
CA ALA A 123 4.83 -15.35 17.97
C ALA A 123 3.96 -16.48 18.51
N ASP A 124 3.08 -16.16 19.44
CA ASP A 124 2.16 -17.14 20.02
C ASP A 124 0.90 -17.25 19.18
N ARG A 125 0.48 -18.49 18.92
CA ARG A 125 -0.77 -18.81 18.23
C ARG A 125 -1.77 -19.42 19.23
N SER A 126 -2.91 -18.77 19.40
CA SER A 126 -4.01 -19.26 20.23
C SER A 126 -4.91 -20.27 19.49
N PRO A 127 -5.80 -20.99 20.20
CA PRO A 127 -6.65 -22.04 19.60
C PRO A 127 -7.65 -21.54 18.55
N ASP A 128 -7.95 -20.25 18.53
CA ASP A 128 -8.77 -19.59 17.51
C ASP A 128 -7.95 -19.17 16.27
N GLY A 129 -6.64 -19.41 16.29
CA GLY A 129 -5.70 -19.02 15.24
C GLY A 129 -5.20 -17.59 15.34
N THR A 130 -5.56 -16.84 16.39
CA THR A 130 -5.06 -15.49 16.63
C THR A 130 -3.55 -15.53 16.91
N MET A 131 -2.83 -14.57 16.30
CA MET A 131 -1.38 -14.44 16.43
C MET A 131 -1.04 -13.25 17.33
N THR A 132 -0.22 -13.50 18.35
CA THR A 132 0.25 -12.50 19.32
C THR A 132 1.77 -12.35 19.21
N TYR A 133 2.22 -11.12 18.94
CA TYR A 133 3.62 -10.77 18.74
C TYR A 133 4.11 -9.91 19.89
N SER A 134 5.15 -10.34 20.59
CA SER A 134 5.68 -9.64 21.77
C SER A 134 6.96 -8.86 21.44
N SER A 135 7.25 -7.80 22.19
CA SER A 135 8.57 -7.13 22.11
C SER A 135 9.71 -8.11 22.43
N ALA A 136 10.82 -8.07 21.68
CA ALA A 136 12.01 -8.85 22.00
C ALA A 136 12.74 -8.32 23.25
N ILE A 137 12.55 -7.03 23.55
CA ILE A 137 13.21 -6.36 24.67
C ILE A 137 12.14 -6.07 25.73
N PRO A 138 12.06 -6.87 26.81
CA PRO A 138 11.19 -6.58 27.93
C PRO A 138 11.77 -5.39 28.72
N GLN A 139 10.90 -4.53 29.21
CA GLN A 139 11.27 -3.48 30.16
C GLN A 139 10.98 -3.97 31.57
N LYS A 140 11.91 -3.71 32.49
CA LYS A 140 11.75 -4.09 33.89
C LYS A 140 10.52 -3.38 34.46
N ASP A 141 9.65 -4.12 35.16
CA ASP A 141 8.45 -3.63 35.83
C ASP A 141 7.40 -3.00 34.90
N VAL A 142 7.48 -3.22 33.58
CA VAL A 142 6.48 -2.80 32.59
C VAL A 142 5.95 -4.03 31.85
N PRO A 143 4.62 -4.19 31.72
CA PRO A 143 4.05 -5.26 30.90
C PRO A 143 4.63 -5.24 29.48
N THR A 144 5.03 -6.41 28.99
CA THR A 144 5.58 -6.52 27.63
C THR A 144 4.46 -6.21 26.63
N PRO A 145 4.65 -5.24 25.73
CA PRO A 145 3.62 -4.88 24.77
C PRO A 145 3.44 -6.03 23.78
N THR A 146 2.18 -6.30 23.46
CA THR A 146 1.80 -7.31 22.47
C THR A 146 1.02 -6.68 21.34
N ILE A 147 1.34 -7.09 20.12
CA ILE A 147 0.63 -6.72 18.90
C ILE A 147 -0.16 -7.94 18.46
N ILE A 148 -1.43 -7.76 18.17
CA ILE A 148 -2.33 -8.83 17.75
C ILE A 148 -2.88 -8.46 16.38
N LYS A 149 -2.76 -9.37 15.42
CA LYS A 149 -3.30 -9.16 14.08
C LYS A 149 -4.83 -8.99 14.14
N GLY A 150 -5.33 -7.97 13.45
CA GLY A 150 -6.75 -7.62 13.40
C GLY A 150 -7.22 -6.71 14.54
N GLN A 151 -6.38 -6.48 15.56
CA GLN A 151 -6.69 -5.54 16.64
C GLN A 151 -6.36 -4.09 16.25
N THR A 152 -7.01 -3.18 16.96
CA THR A 152 -6.88 -1.74 16.78
C THR A 152 -6.04 -1.14 17.89
N TYR A 153 -5.14 -0.24 17.51
CA TYR A 153 -4.22 0.44 18.42
C TYR A 153 -4.16 1.92 18.08
N THR A 154 -4.09 2.76 19.11
CA THR A 154 -3.59 4.12 18.95
C THR A 154 -2.08 4.09 18.97
N VAL A 155 -1.49 4.53 17.86
CA VAL A 155 -0.05 4.49 17.61
C VAL A 155 0.47 5.91 17.53
N THR A 156 1.53 6.19 18.29
CA THR A 156 2.25 7.46 18.25
C THR A 156 3.65 7.22 17.71
N GLY A 157 4.07 7.99 16.71
CA GLY A 157 5.29 7.71 15.95
C GLY A 157 5.84 8.90 15.20
N ILE A 158 6.80 8.62 14.32
CA ILE A 158 7.41 9.61 13.43
C ILE A 158 7.09 9.25 12.00
N LEU A 159 6.21 10.03 11.40
CA LEU A 159 5.90 9.94 9.99
C LEU A 159 7.12 10.35 9.18
N GLN A 160 7.55 9.47 8.28
CA GLN A 160 8.59 9.79 7.32
C GLN A 160 8.13 10.97 6.44
N PRO A 161 8.96 12.02 6.25
CA PRO A 161 8.58 13.12 5.37
C PRO A 161 8.56 12.69 3.90
N HIS A 162 7.85 13.45 3.06
CA HIS A 162 7.86 13.33 1.60
C HIS A 162 7.50 11.94 1.06
N TRP A 163 6.62 11.21 1.75
CA TRP A 163 6.15 9.91 1.30
C TRP A 163 5.22 10.06 0.08
N GLN A 164 5.41 9.21 -0.93
CA GLN A 164 4.66 9.27 -2.21
C GLN A 164 3.82 8.00 -2.47
N GLY A 165 3.86 7.04 -1.55
CA GLY A 165 3.15 5.77 -1.62
C GLY A 165 2.54 5.39 -0.27
N ILE A 166 2.81 4.17 0.20
CA ILE A 166 2.41 3.75 1.54
C ILE A 166 3.27 4.54 2.56
N PRO A 167 2.67 5.32 3.48
CA PRO A 167 3.43 6.05 4.49
C PRO A 167 4.22 5.09 5.37
N LEU A 168 5.49 5.43 5.62
CA LEU A 168 6.33 4.76 6.59
C LEU A 168 6.33 5.57 7.88
N ILE A 169 6.06 4.91 9.00
CA ILE A 169 6.07 5.52 10.33
C ILE A 169 7.13 4.80 11.16
N TYR A 170 8.12 5.55 11.63
CA TYR A 170 9.18 5.06 12.50
C TYR A 170 8.71 5.04 13.95
N LEU A 171 8.85 3.88 14.59
CA LEU A 171 8.49 3.63 15.97
C LEU A 171 9.72 3.19 16.76
N PRO A 172 10.04 3.84 17.89
CA PRO A 172 11.12 3.40 18.76
C PRO A 172 10.99 1.94 19.19
N SER A 173 9.76 1.48 19.50
CA SER A 173 9.48 0.12 19.94
C SER A 173 7.98 -0.21 19.87
N ALA A 174 7.64 -1.47 20.17
CA ALA A 174 6.25 -1.92 20.28
C ALA A 174 5.46 -1.23 21.42
N PHE A 175 6.12 -0.55 22.36
CA PHE A 175 5.44 0.22 23.42
C PHE A 175 4.64 1.42 22.87
N CYS A 176 4.88 1.80 21.62
CA CYS A 176 4.10 2.84 20.93
C CYS A 176 2.69 2.37 20.53
N PHE A 177 2.39 1.07 20.64
CA PHE A 177 1.06 0.50 20.40
C PHE A 177 0.26 0.49 21.70
N VAL A 178 -0.63 1.47 21.86
CA VAL A 178 -1.55 1.51 22.99
C VAL A 178 -2.90 0.97 22.53
N GLN A 179 -3.37 -0.10 23.16
CA GLN A 179 -4.66 -0.68 22.82
C GLN A 179 -5.75 0.34 23.12
N ASP A 180 -6.52 0.71 22.08
CA ASP A 180 -7.53 1.76 22.17
C ASP A 180 -8.93 1.15 22.17
N THR A 181 -9.83 1.73 22.98
CA THR A 181 -11.25 1.43 23.03
C THR A 181 -12.11 2.56 22.44
N ALA A 182 -11.52 3.66 21.96
CA ALA A 182 -12.20 4.82 21.40
C ALA A 182 -12.15 4.88 19.87
N ASN A 183 -13.18 5.52 19.28
CA ASN A 183 -13.50 5.46 17.84
C ASN A 183 -12.94 6.62 16.99
N GLU A 184 -12.19 7.55 17.56
CA GLU A 184 -11.79 8.77 16.85
C GLU A 184 -10.33 8.71 16.42
N SER A 185 -10.10 8.57 15.11
CA SER A 185 -8.77 8.56 14.49
C SER A 185 -8.53 9.88 13.77
N PHE A 186 -7.50 10.62 14.18
CA PHE A 186 -7.06 11.83 13.48
C PHE A 186 -5.61 11.65 13.06
N PHE A 187 -5.33 11.57 11.75
CA PHE A 187 -3.97 11.52 11.25
C PHE A 187 -3.39 12.94 11.20
N TYR A 188 -2.75 13.37 12.29
CA TYR A 188 -1.94 14.58 12.26
C TYR A 188 -0.59 14.24 11.63
N GLY A 189 -0.33 14.82 10.46
CA GLY A 189 1.02 15.00 9.92
C GLY A 189 1.21 16.51 9.72
N PRO A 190 2.40 17.08 9.99
CA PRO A 190 2.74 18.44 9.59
C PRO A 190 2.41 18.67 8.10
N SER A 191 1.80 19.83 7.77
CA SER A 191 1.31 20.12 6.41
C SER A 191 2.41 20.12 5.34
N ASP A 192 3.64 20.38 5.74
CA ASP A 192 4.87 20.34 4.94
C ASP A 192 5.36 18.92 4.63
N GLN A 193 4.95 17.91 5.39
CA GLN A 193 5.31 16.50 5.14
C GLN A 193 4.56 15.85 3.98
N PHE A 194 3.45 16.46 3.55
CA PHE A 194 2.70 16.07 2.36
C PHE A 194 3.10 16.88 1.12
N ALA A 195 4.04 17.82 1.27
CA ALA A 195 4.57 18.55 0.13
C ALA A 195 5.38 17.58 -0.74
N GLN A 196 4.89 17.33 -1.96
CA GLN A 196 5.69 16.67 -2.99
C GLN A 196 7.01 17.42 -3.13
N GLU A 197 8.12 16.68 -3.21
CA GLU A 197 9.45 17.23 -3.49
C GLU A 197 9.37 18.24 -4.66
N PRO A 198 10.09 19.38 -4.63
CA PRO A 198 10.03 20.37 -5.71
C PRO A 198 10.26 19.77 -7.10
N SER A 199 11.11 18.73 -7.15
CA SER A 199 11.37 17.93 -8.35
C SER A 199 10.15 17.13 -8.83
N SER A 200 9.37 16.55 -7.90
CA SER A 200 8.11 15.85 -8.19
C SER A 200 7.02 16.82 -8.65
N ILE A 201 6.91 17.99 -8.02
CA ILE A 201 6.00 19.06 -8.45
C ILE A 201 6.33 19.47 -9.88
N ALA A 202 7.62 19.70 -10.19
CA ALA A 202 8.06 20.07 -11.52
C ALA A 202 7.74 18.99 -12.57
N ALA A 203 7.97 17.71 -12.26
CA ALA A 203 7.66 16.60 -13.15
C ALA A 203 6.15 16.41 -13.36
N ARG A 204 5.36 16.48 -12.29
CA ARG A 204 3.89 16.45 -12.36
C ARG A 204 3.36 17.57 -13.25
N LYS A 205 3.90 18.78 -13.13
CA LYS A 205 3.50 19.93 -13.94
C LYS A 205 3.70 19.70 -15.43
N VAL A 206 4.75 18.97 -15.82
CA VAL A 206 4.97 18.58 -17.23
C VAL A 206 3.82 17.72 -17.77
N ILE A 207 3.29 16.79 -16.97
CA ILE A 207 2.14 15.97 -17.34
C ILE A 207 0.86 16.82 -17.42
N GLU A 208 0.62 17.69 -16.44
CA GLU A 208 -0.54 18.59 -16.45
C GLU A 208 -0.57 19.49 -17.69
N GLU A 209 0.57 20.09 -18.02
CA GLU A 209 0.72 20.90 -19.23
C GLU A 209 0.56 20.07 -20.51
N TYR A 210 1.15 18.88 -20.56
CA TYR A 210 0.99 17.96 -21.69
C TYR A 210 -0.49 17.66 -21.97
N PHE A 211 -1.29 17.32 -20.95
CA PHE A 211 -2.71 17.06 -21.11
C PHE A 211 -3.53 18.31 -21.46
N LYS A 212 -3.16 19.47 -20.91
CA LYS A 212 -3.75 20.76 -21.31
C LYS A 212 -3.58 21.00 -22.81
N TYR A 213 -2.38 20.77 -23.34
CA TYR A 213 -2.10 20.97 -24.77
C TYR A 213 -2.70 19.88 -25.64
N TRP A 214 -2.83 18.65 -25.14
CA TRP A 214 -3.53 17.58 -25.85
C TRP A 214 -5.01 17.90 -26.03
N ASN A 215 -5.68 18.31 -24.95
CA ASN A 215 -7.08 18.74 -25.04
C ASN A 215 -7.25 19.96 -25.96
N GLY A 216 -6.30 20.89 -25.91
CA GLY A 216 -6.22 22.06 -26.78
C GLY A 216 -5.75 21.78 -28.20
N LYS A 217 -5.43 20.52 -28.55
CA LYS A 217 -4.99 20.09 -29.89
C LYS A 217 -3.74 20.85 -30.37
N ASN A 218 -2.84 21.21 -29.45
CA ASN A 218 -1.61 21.97 -29.72
C ASN A 218 -0.38 21.06 -29.70
N LEU A 219 -0.03 20.50 -30.86
CA LEU A 219 1.08 19.56 -31.01
C LEU A 219 2.43 20.17 -30.60
N ALA A 220 2.69 21.40 -31.04
CA ALA A 220 3.98 22.05 -30.81
C ALA A 220 4.27 22.23 -29.32
N GLU A 221 3.26 22.58 -28.51
CA GLU A 221 3.43 22.71 -27.06
C GLU A 221 3.49 21.34 -26.35
N MET A 222 2.75 20.33 -26.83
CA MET A 222 2.88 18.96 -26.32
C MET A 222 4.30 18.43 -26.49
N GLU A 223 4.87 18.57 -27.69
CA GLU A 223 6.20 18.04 -28.02
C GLU A 223 7.32 18.71 -27.23
N LYS A 224 7.14 19.94 -26.75
CA LYS A 224 8.09 20.58 -25.84
C LYS A 224 8.20 19.89 -24.48
N ARG A 225 7.18 19.12 -24.09
CA ARG A 225 7.13 18.37 -22.82
C ARG A 225 7.62 16.92 -22.98
N MET A 226 8.05 16.55 -24.19
CA MET A 226 8.45 15.20 -24.55
C MET A 226 9.91 15.15 -24.94
N THR A 227 10.52 13.99 -24.73
CA THR A 227 11.90 13.73 -25.19
C THR A 227 11.99 13.73 -26.72
N PRO A 228 13.14 14.10 -27.31
CA PRO A 228 13.26 14.26 -28.77
C PRO A 228 12.88 13.02 -29.58
N ASN A 229 13.13 11.82 -29.06
CA ASN A 229 12.78 10.54 -29.68
C ASN A 229 11.27 10.23 -29.68
N ARG A 230 10.45 11.11 -29.12
CA ARG A 230 9.00 10.95 -28.97
C ARG A 230 8.19 12.04 -29.69
N LYS A 231 8.81 12.79 -30.60
CA LYS A 231 8.17 13.85 -31.41
C LYS A 231 7.64 13.33 -32.74
N ASN A 232 6.83 14.13 -33.43
CA ASN A 232 6.20 13.86 -34.72
C ASN A 232 5.22 12.68 -34.72
N ILE A 233 4.56 12.43 -33.58
CA ILE A 233 3.55 11.38 -33.45
C ILE A 233 2.21 11.93 -33.96
N ASN A 234 1.53 11.18 -34.82
CA ASN A 234 0.17 11.52 -35.22
C ASN A 234 -0.82 11.17 -34.10
N TRP A 235 -1.27 12.19 -33.38
CA TRP A 235 -2.20 12.06 -32.26
C TRP A 235 -3.68 12.02 -32.66
N GLY A 236 -4.01 12.12 -33.96
CA GLY A 236 -5.39 12.02 -34.44
C GLY A 236 -6.32 13.09 -33.87
N PHE A 237 -5.85 14.33 -33.66
CA PHE A 237 -6.63 15.41 -33.05
C PHE A 237 -7.98 15.66 -33.71
N ASP A 238 -8.09 15.40 -35.02
CA ASP A 238 -9.34 15.56 -35.76
C ASP A 238 -10.44 14.59 -35.30
N ALA A 239 -10.06 13.41 -34.80
CA ALA A 239 -10.97 12.39 -34.29
C ALA A 239 -11.40 12.65 -32.85
N ILE A 240 -10.60 13.38 -32.07
CA ILE A 240 -10.80 13.58 -30.63
C ILE A 240 -11.73 14.78 -30.39
N ASP A 241 -12.77 14.56 -29.57
CA ASP A 241 -13.61 15.62 -29.03
C ASP A 241 -12.86 16.32 -27.88
N TYR A 242 -12.61 15.60 -26.79
CA TYR A 242 -11.82 16.06 -25.64
C TYR A 242 -10.90 14.98 -25.07
N VAL A 243 -9.88 15.46 -24.34
CA VAL A 243 -9.09 14.67 -23.40
C VAL A 243 -9.08 15.39 -22.06
N LYS A 244 -9.57 14.76 -21.02
CA LYS A 244 -9.70 15.34 -19.69
C LYS A 244 -8.81 14.60 -18.70
N LEU A 245 -7.80 15.29 -18.19
CA LEU A 245 -7.00 14.77 -17.08
C LEU A 245 -7.89 14.63 -15.83
N ILE A 246 -7.85 13.46 -15.18
CA ILE A 246 -8.62 13.16 -13.96
C ILE A 246 -7.70 13.13 -12.75
N ASP A 247 -6.59 12.39 -12.83
CA ASP A 247 -5.71 12.15 -11.69
C ASP A 247 -4.26 11.87 -12.13
N ILE A 248 -3.30 12.27 -11.28
CA ILE A 248 -1.88 12.00 -11.46
C ILE A 248 -1.33 11.50 -10.12
N ASN A 249 -0.86 10.26 -10.11
CA ASN A 249 -0.24 9.65 -8.95
C ASN A 249 1.20 9.29 -9.30
N GLU A 250 2.18 9.87 -8.60
CA GLU A 250 3.57 9.43 -8.72
C GLU A 250 3.68 8.00 -8.19
N ARG A 251 4.36 7.13 -8.93
CA ARG A 251 4.72 5.78 -8.50
C ARG A 251 6.16 5.79 -8.04
N HIS A 252 6.46 4.97 -7.05
CA HIS A 252 7.85 4.71 -6.70
C HIS A 252 8.54 4.04 -7.89
N SER A 253 9.56 4.70 -8.43
CA SER A 253 10.35 4.17 -9.53
C SER A 253 11.58 3.47 -8.97
N GLN A 254 11.78 2.19 -9.32
CA GLN A 254 13.06 1.49 -9.12
C GLN A 254 14.14 1.96 -10.10
N GLU A 255 13.83 2.92 -10.98
CA GLU A 255 14.75 3.35 -12.03
C GLU A 255 15.86 4.28 -11.53
N ALA A 256 16.90 4.41 -12.36
CA ALA A 256 18.10 5.18 -12.12
C ALA A 256 17.82 6.65 -11.72
N PRO A 257 18.78 7.31 -11.03
CA PRO A 257 18.72 8.74 -10.75
C PRO A 257 18.34 9.57 -11.99
N GLY A 258 17.40 10.51 -11.85
CA GLY A 258 16.93 11.34 -12.96
C GLY A 258 15.69 10.81 -13.69
N THR A 259 15.01 9.81 -13.14
CA THR A 259 13.74 9.27 -13.66
C THR A 259 12.60 9.45 -12.66
N LYS A 260 11.36 9.53 -13.16
CA LYS A 260 10.13 9.54 -12.36
C LYS A 260 9.01 8.83 -13.10
N THR A 261 8.23 8.04 -12.38
CA THR A 261 7.12 7.28 -12.96
C THR A 261 5.80 7.75 -12.38
N PHE A 262 4.77 7.88 -13.20
CA PHE A 262 3.44 8.32 -12.78
C PHE A 262 2.38 7.39 -13.35
N ASN A 263 1.34 7.12 -12.58
CA ASN A 263 0.06 6.62 -13.08
C ASN A 263 -0.86 7.81 -13.34
N VAL A 264 -1.28 7.96 -14.58
CA VAL A 264 -2.14 9.06 -15.01
C VAL A 264 -3.47 8.51 -15.45
N VAL A 265 -4.54 9.02 -14.84
CA VAL A 265 -5.91 8.68 -15.17
C VAL A 265 -6.51 9.84 -15.93
N PHE A 266 -7.09 9.55 -17.09
CA PHE A 266 -7.73 10.55 -17.94
C PHE A 266 -8.96 9.97 -18.63
N GLU A 267 -9.79 10.84 -19.17
CA GLU A 267 -10.94 10.47 -19.98
C GLU A 267 -10.74 11.00 -21.39
N ILE A 268 -10.96 10.15 -22.38
CA ILE A 268 -10.89 10.53 -23.80
C ILE A 268 -12.25 10.29 -24.44
N LYS A 269 -12.69 11.23 -25.27
CA LYS A 269 -13.91 11.11 -26.05
C LYS A 269 -13.64 11.42 -27.51
N TYR A 270 -14.24 10.64 -28.41
CA TYR A 270 -14.12 10.84 -29.84
C TYR A 270 -15.35 11.53 -30.40
N LYS A 271 -15.15 12.19 -31.55
CA LYS A 271 -16.26 12.71 -32.36
C LYS A 271 -17.07 11.54 -32.92
N LYS A 272 -18.37 11.76 -33.12
CA LYS A 272 -19.29 10.74 -33.63
C LYS A 272 -18.74 10.07 -34.89
N GLY A 273 -18.66 8.74 -34.87
CA GLY A 273 -18.19 7.92 -36.00
C GLY A 273 -16.67 7.92 -36.19
N LYS A 274 -15.89 8.39 -35.21
CA LYS A 274 -14.43 8.32 -35.17
C LYS A 274 -13.98 7.45 -34.00
N SER A 275 -12.81 6.85 -34.13
CA SER A 275 -12.12 6.09 -33.08
C SER A 275 -10.61 6.16 -33.31
N SER A 276 -9.82 5.75 -32.31
CA SER A 276 -8.40 5.46 -32.49
C SER A 276 -8.02 4.17 -31.76
N SER A 277 -6.73 3.89 -31.63
CA SER A 277 -6.18 2.78 -30.85
C SER A 277 -6.39 2.90 -29.33
N ILE A 278 -6.93 4.01 -28.82
CA ILE A 278 -7.28 4.18 -27.41
C ILE A 278 -8.79 4.05 -27.31
N ASP A 279 -9.27 3.22 -26.37
CA ASP A 279 -10.70 3.08 -26.13
C ASP A 279 -11.30 4.38 -25.59
N GLU A 280 -12.50 4.72 -26.06
CA GLU A 280 -13.27 5.83 -25.52
C GLU A 280 -13.60 5.59 -24.04
N GLY A 281 -13.55 6.65 -23.24
CA GLY A 281 -13.89 6.63 -21.82
C GLY A 281 -12.67 6.82 -20.93
N ARG A 282 -12.73 6.21 -19.74
CA ARG A 282 -11.73 6.39 -18.69
C ARG A 282 -10.55 5.44 -18.89
N VAL A 283 -9.35 6.01 -19.04
CA VAL A 283 -8.10 5.31 -19.33
C VAL A 283 -7.10 5.58 -18.20
N SER A 284 -6.27 4.58 -17.88
CA SER A 284 -5.16 4.69 -16.92
C SER A 284 -3.87 4.24 -17.59
N TRP A 285 -2.88 5.13 -17.68
CA TRP A 285 -1.59 4.86 -18.29
C TRP A 285 -0.42 5.16 -17.36
N GLY A 286 0.65 4.37 -17.47
CA GLY A 286 1.95 4.72 -16.94
C GLY A 286 2.61 5.82 -17.78
N TYR A 287 3.29 6.75 -17.12
CA TYR A 287 4.12 7.81 -17.72
C TYR A 287 5.50 7.77 -17.06
N LEU A 288 6.54 7.65 -17.88
CA LEU A 288 7.94 7.72 -17.44
C LEU A 288 8.53 9.06 -17.89
N LEU A 289 9.00 9.84 -16.93
CA LEU A 289 9.68 11.11 -17.15
C LEU A 289 11.17 10.95 -16.87
N LYS A 290 12.00 11.63 -17.66
CA LYS A 290 13.46 11.66 -17.49
C LYS A 290 13.98 13.09 -17.50
N ARG A 291 15.10 13.29 -16.83
CA ARG A 291 15.96 14.48 -16.94
C ARG A 291 17.41 14.03 -16.94
N ASP A 292 18.25 14.73 -17.71
CA ASP A 292 19.66 14.35 -17.84
C ASP A 292 20.48 14.66 -16.58
N ASN A 293 20.11 15.72 -15.86
CA ASN A 293 20.75 16.14 -14.61
C ASN A 293 19.77 17.00 -13.78
N ALA A 294 20.20 17.45 -12.59
CA ALA A 294 19.36 18.21 -11.66
C ALA A 294 18.81 19.53 -12.22
N ASN A 295 19.49 20.14 -13.19
CA ASN A 295 19.14 21.43 -13.80
C ASN A 295 18.39 21.27 -15.14
N SER A 296 18.37 20.06 -15.72
CA SER A 296 17.62 19.78 -16.94
C SER A 296 16.11 19.76 -16.66
N PRO A 297 15.28 20.19 -17.63
CA PRO A 297 13.84 20.06 -17.51
C PRO A 297 13.44 18.58 -17.46
N TRP A 298 12.35 18.30 -16.75
CA TRP A 298 11.68 17.01 -16.85
C TRP A 298 10.99 16.89 -18.21
N LEU A 299 11.13 15.73 -18.87
CA LEU A 299 10.49 15.44 -20.14
C LEU A 299 9.86 14.05 -20.10
N ILE A 300 8.70 13.91 -20.74
CA ILE A 300 8.03 12.62 -20.94
C ILE A 300 8.88 11.78 -21.90
N TYR A 301 9.40 10.66 -21.39
CA TYR A 301 10.23 9.72 -22.12
C TYR A 301 9.41 8.55 -22.68
N ASP A 302 8.44 8.08 -21.90
CA ASP A 302 7.55 7.00 -22.32
C ASP A 302 6.16 7.15 -21.71
N TRP A 303 5.17 6.55 -22.37
CA TRP A 303 3.81 6.45 -21.89
C TRP A 303 3.10 5.25 -22.51
N GLY A 304 2.09 4.74 -21.81
CA GLY A 304 1.35 3.55 -22.23
C GLY A 304 1.83 2.28 -21.52
N GLY A 305 1.05 1.21 -21.66
CA GLY A 305 1.20 -0.02 -20.88
C GLY A 305 0.51 0.10 -19.52
N GLY A 306 -0.58 -0.63 -19.34
CA GLY A 306 -1.31 -0.75 -18.06
C GLY A 306 -0.56 -1.55 -16.98
N GLY A 307 0.76 -1.68 -17.07
CA GLY A 307 1.55 -2.53 -16.18
C GLY A 307 3.02 -2.15 -16.25
N TYR A 308 3.43 -1.20 -15.42
CA TYR A 308 4.70 -1.38 -14.71
C TYR A 308 4.32 -2.15 -13.45
N ASP A 309 4.01 -3.44 -13.63
CA ASP A 309 3.88 -4.40 -12.55
C ASP A 309 5.30 -4.90 -12.24
N TRP A 310 5.89 -4.33 -11.19
CA TRP A 310 7.02 -4.92 -10.47
C TRP A 310 6.72 -4.81 -8.98
#